data_AF-A0A382DQA3-F1
#
_entry.id   AF-A0A382DQA3-F1
#
_cell.length_a   1.000
_cell.length_b   1.000
_cell.length_c   1.000
_cell.angle_alpha   90.00
_cell.angle_beta   90.00
_cell.angle_gamma   90.00
#
_symmetry.space_group_name_H-M   'P 1'
#
loop_
_entity.id
_entity.type
_entity.pdbx_description
1 polymer ?
#
loop_
_entity_poly.entity_id
_entity_poly.type
_entity_poly.pdbx_seq_one_letter_code
_entity_poly.pdbx_strand_id
1 'polypeptide(L)'
;MNNLEKIKTDFIGLNTTYATVNNKEIRRVYLDSTASTLMMKAAYKAMESFYDHYANTHSLLYFSAKISTREYHWAHDRVLSFLKADPNDYTCFFTGSGTTAGINRLAR
;
A
#
# COMPACT_ATOMS: atom_id res chain seq x y z
N MET A 1 6.43 -12.47 22.21
CA MET A 1 7.10 -12.05 20.96
C MET A 1 7.06 -10.52 20.87
N ASN A 2 8.22 -9.85 20.87
CA ASN A 2 8.31 -8.38 20.76
C ASN A 2 7.69 -7.91 19.43
N ASN A 3 7.10 -6.71 19.39
CA ASN A 3 6.49 -6.11 18.21
C ASN A 3 7.43 -6.06 17.00
N LEU A 4 8.73 -5.84 17.24
CA LEU A 4 9.74 -5.87 16.18
C LEU A 4 9.84 -7.23 15.49
N GLU A 5 9.80 -8.32 16.24
CA GLU A 5 9.87 -9.68 15.68
C GLU A 5 8.61 -10.02 14.88
N LYS A 6 7.44 -9.50 15.29
CA LYS A 6 6.22 -9.62 14.49
C LYS A 6 6.39 -8.92 13.14
N ILE A 7 6.84 -7.66 13.14
CA ILE A 7 7.04 -6.86 11.92
C ILE A 7 8.04 -7.53 10.97
N LYS A 8 9.18 -8.01 11.47
CA LYS A 8 10.22 -8.68 10.65
C LYS A 8 9.69 -9.85 9.83
N THR A 9 8.63 -10.51 10.28
CA THR A 9 8.05 -11.70 9.63
C THR A 9 6.75 -11.39 8.85
N ASP A 10 6.29 -10.15 8.87
CA ASP A 10 5.01 -9.74 8.30
C ASP A 10 5.11 -9.23 6.86
N PHE A 11 6.05 -9.75 6.07
CA PHE A 11 6.19 -9.42 4.66
C PHE A 11 5.99 -10.65 3.76
N ILE A 12 5.36 -10.45 2.61
CA ILE A 12 5.15 -11.47 1.58
C ILE A 12 6.47 -11.69 0.83
N GLY A 13 6.83 -12.96 0.61
CA GLY A 13 8.04 -13.33 -0.12
C GLY A 13 9.35 -13.30 0.69
N LEU A 14 9.31 -13.16 2.01
CA LEU A 14 10.52 -13.23 2.85
C LEU A 14 11.23 -14.59 2.77
N ASN A 15 10.47 -15.66 2.60
CA ASN A 15 10.98 -17.03 2.57
C ASN A 15 11.10 -17.58 1.14
N THR A 16 11.01 -16.72 0.11
CA THR A 16 11.22 -17.14 -1.28
C THR A 16 12.62 -17.72 -1.44
N THR A 17 12.70 -18.91 -2.01
CA THR A 17 13.96 -19.60 -2.34
C THR A 17 14.23 -19.52 -3.84
N TYR A 18 15.51 -19.63 -4.20
CA TYR A 18 15.95 -19.71 -5.59
C TYR A 18 16.94 -20.87 -5.75
N ALA A 19 16.85 -21.55 -6.88
CA ALA A 19 17.87 -22.50 -7.31
C ALA A 19 19.16 -21.77 -7.67
N THR A 20 20.28 -22.35 -7.27
CA THR A 20 21.61 -21.86 -7.61
C THR A 20 22.25 -22.73 -8.68
N VAL A 21 23.31 -22.23 -9.31
CA VAL A 21 24.12 -22.97 -10.31
C VAL A 21 24.68 -24.29 -9.78
N ASN A 22 24.76 -24.46 -8.45
CA ASN A 22 25.23 -25.67 -7.80
C ASN A 22 24.07 -26.62 -7.40
N ASN A 23 22.88 -26.47 -7.99
CA ASN A 23 21.66 -27.21 -7.65
C ASN A 23 21.27 -27.16 -6.16
N LYS A 24 21.66 -26.10 -5.45
CA LYS A 24 21.20 -25.81 -4.08
C LYS A 24 20.07 -24.80 -4.11
N GLU A 25 19.11 -24.93 -3.21
CA GLU A 25 18.16 -23.86 -2.93
C GLU A 25 18.67 -22.94 -1.83
N ILE A 26 18.65 -21.63 -2.07
CA ILE A 26 18.99 -20.62 -1.07
C ILE A 26 17.80 -19.70 -0.85
N ARG A 27 17.59 -19.30 0.42
CA ARG A 27 16.61 -18.25 0.75
C ARG A 27 17.11 -16.90 0.27
N ARG A 28 16.24 -16.14 -0.39
CA ARG A 28 16.51 -14.76 -0.79
C ARG A 28 16.80 -13.89 0.43
N VAL A 29 17.84 -13.05 0.33
CA VAL A 29 18.06 -11.92 1.24
C VAL A 29 17.72 -10.65 0.46
N TYR A 30 16.65 -9.96 0.84
CA TYR A 30 16.18 -8.78 0.12
C TYR A 30 16.79 -7.50 0.69
N LEU A 31 17.77 -6.93 -0.02
CA LEU A 31 18.51 -5.73 0.39
C LEU A 31 18.39 -4.60 -0.65
N ASP A 32 17.22 -4.46 -1.28
CA ASP A 32 16.95 -3.46 -2.33
C ASP A 32 15.69 -2.63 -2.04
N SER A 33 15.42 -2.38 -0.75
CA SER A 33 14.22 -1.67 -0.30
C SER A 33 14.17 -0.20 -0.74
N THR A 34 15.30 0.38 -1.16
CA THR A 34 15.36 1.75 -1.70
C THR A 34 14.68 1.85 -3.06
N ALA A 35 14.75 0.79 -3.88
CA ALA A 35 14.05 0.73 -5.16
C ALA A 35 12.55 0.48 -4.97
N SER A 36 12.20 -0.53 -4.16
CA SER A 36 10.83 -0.81 -3.71
C SER A 36 10.86 -1.67 -2.47
N THR A 37 9.89 -1.57 -1.58
CA THR A 37 9.79 -2.48 -0.43
C THR A 37 9.09 -3.79 -0.80
N LEU A 38 9.28 -4.83 0.01
CA LEU A 38 8.38 -6.00 0.00
C LEU A 38 6.97 -5.60 0.49
N MET A 39 5.95 -6.32 0.03
CA MET A 39 4.57 -6.10 0.47
C MET A 39 4.37 -6.57 1.92
N MET A 40 3.97 -5.67 2.81
CA MET A 40 3.59 -6.02 4.18
C MET A 40 2.22 -6.71 4.18
N LYS A 41 2.08 -7.83 4.91
CA LYS A 41 0.88 -8.66 4.90
C LYS A 41 -0.34 -7.90 5.41
N ALA A 42 -0.20 -7.04 6.40
CA ALA A 42 -1.32 -6.22 6.87
C ALA A 42 -1.88 -5.29 5.78
N ALA A 43 -1.02 -4.67 4.96
CA ALA A 43 -1.45 -3.84 3.83
C ALA A 43 -2.11 -4.69 2.74
N TYR A 44 -1.52 -5.85 2.43
CA TYR A 44 -2.11 -6.82 1.49
C TYR A 44 -3.51 -7.28 1.94
N LYS A 45 -3.67 -7.66 3.21
CA LYS A 45 -4.96 -8.11 3.76
C LYS A 45 -6.02 -7.03 3.75
N ALA A 46 -5.66 -5.77 4.05
CA ALA A 46 -6.58 -4.65 3.96
C ALA A 46 -7.10 -4.47 2.52
N MET A 47 -6.21 -4.56 1.54
CA MET A 47 -6.58 -4.55 0.11
C MET A 47 -7.42 -5.77 -0.29
N GLU A 48 -7.06 -6.95 0.17
CA GLU A 48 -7.77 -8.20 -0.13
C GLU A 48 -9.21 -8.17 0.42
N SER A 49 -9.39 -7.73 1.68
CA SER A 49 -10.72 -7.54 2.26
C SER A 49 -11.53 -6.43 1.59
N PHE A 50 -10.86 -5.41 1.02
CA PHE A 50 -11.54 -4.35 0.28
C PHE A 50 -12.11 -4.86 -1.05
N TYR A 51 -11.52 -5.88 -1.68
CA TYR A 51 -11.98 -6.38 -2.98
C TYR A 51 -13.42 -6.92 -2.96
N ASP A 52 -13.89 -7.45 -1.83
CA ASP A 52 -15.29 -7.90 -1.66
C ASP A 52 -16.31 -6.75 -1.82
N HIS A 53 -15.85 -5.50 -1.73
CA HIS A 53 -16.66 -4.30 -1.79
C HIS A 53 -16.25 -3.34 -2.91
N TYR A 54 -15.37 -3.78 -3.82
CA TYR A 54 -14.82 -2.96 -4.88
C TYR A 54 -15.90 -2.44 -5.84
N ALA A 55 -15.96 -1.12 -5.99
CA ALA A 55 -16.89 -0.42 -6.87
C ALA A 55 -16.37 0.97 -7.20
N ASN A 56 -17.04 1.66 -8.14
CA ASN A 56 -16.73 3.05 -8.46
C ASN A 56 -17.03 3.97 -7.25
N THR A 57 -16.09 4.85 -6.93
CA THR A 57 -16.07 5.77 -5.77
C THR A 57 -16.91 7.04 -5.94
N HIS A 58 -17.69 7.13 -7.01
CA HIS A 58 -18.55 8.29 -7.33
C HIS A 58 -20.04 7.96 -7.39
N SER A 59 -20.42 6.79 -6.88
CA SER A 59 -21.82 6.37 -6.78
C SER A 59 -22.19 6.05 -5.34
N LEU A 60 -23.40 6.44 -4.96
CA LEU A 60 -24.01 6.09 -3.67
C LEU A 60 -25.25 5.20 -3.86
N LEU A 61 -25.46 4.65 -5.06
CA LEU A 61 -26.68 3.96 -5.44
C LEU A 61 -26.79 2.55 -4.84
N TYR A 62 -25.66 1.91 -4.54
CA TYR A 62 -25.60 0.56 -3.97
C TYR A 62 -24.48 0.45 -2.92
N PHE A 63 -24.55 -0.58 -2.08
CA PHE A 63 -23.70 -0.70 -0.89
C PHE A 63 -22.20 -0.68 -1.20
N SER A 64 -21.74 -1.47 -2.17
CA SER A 64 -20.32 -1.51 -2.53
C SER A 64 -19.80 -0.14 -3.00
N ALA A 65 -20.61 0.63 -3.73
CA ALA A 65 -20.24 1.98 -4.15
C ALA A 65 -20.14 2.96 -2.96
N LYS A 66 -21.08 2.88 -2.00
CA LYS A 66 -20.99 3.64 -0.75
C LYS A 66 -19.74 3.28 0.05
N ILE A 67 -19.44 1.99 0.18
CA ILE A 67 -18.25 1.50 0.90
C ILE A 67 -16.98 1.98 0.20
N SER A 68 -16.86 1.76 -1.11
CA SER A 68 -15.70 2.21 -1.89
C SER A 68 -15.47 3.72 -1.79
N THR A 69 -16.54 4.52 -1.89
CA THR A 69 -16.46 5.99 -1.72
C THR A 69 -15.96 6.35 -0.31
N ARG A 70 -16.49 5.71 0.74
CA ARG A 70 -16.06 5.94 2.12
C ARG A 70 -14.58 5.57 2.32
N GLU A 71 -14.15 4.40 1.85
CA GLU A 71 -12.76 3.93 2.01
C GLU A 71 -11.79 4.83 1.23
N TYR A 72 -12.20 5.35 0.08
CA TYR A 72 -11.42 6.32 -0.68
C TYR A 72 -11.17 7.61 0.13
N HIS A 73 -12.22 8.18 0.74
CA HIS A 73 -12.09 9.34 1.61
C HIS A 73 -11.25 9.03 2.86
N TRP A 74 -11.51 7.89 3.50
CA TRP A 74 -10.73 7.44 4.66
C TRP A 74 -9.23 7.33 4.35
N ALA A 75 -8.87 6.86 3.15
CA ALA A 75 -7.48 6.79 2.71
C ALA A 75 -6.84 8.19 2.58
N HIS A 76 -7.57 9.21 2.12
CA HIS A 76 -7.08 10.59 2.06
C HIS A 76 -6.80 11.12 3.47
N ASP A 77 -7.76 10.96 4.38
CA ASP A 77 -7.63 11.41 5.77
C ASP A 77 -6.45 10.72 6.47
N ARG A 78 -6.24 9.43 6.18
CA ARG A 78 -5.13 8.67 6.74
C ARG A 78 -3.76 9.17 6.27
N VAL A 79 -3.63 9.57 5.01
CA VAL A 79 -2.41 10.17 4.47
C VAL A 79 -2.14 11.53 5.10
N LEU A 80 -3.15 12.40 5.19
CA LEU A 80 -3.02 13.70 5.86
C LEU A 80 -2.61 13.54 7.32
N SER A 81 -3.28 12.64 8.05
CA SER A 81 -2.96 12.32 9.44
C SER A 81 -1.53 11.79 9.61
N PHE A 82 -1.08 10.90 8.72
CA PHE A 82 0.28 10.36 8.74
C PHE A 82 1.35 11.44 8.57
N LEU A 83 1.09 12.42 7.70
CA LEU A 83 1.97 13.56 7.44
C LEU A 83 1.76 14.71 8.44
N LYS A 84 0.80 14.60 9.36
CA LYS A 84 0.37 15.66 10.29
C LYS A 84 -0.05 16.95 9.56
N ALA A 85 -0.70 16.82 8.40
CA ALA A 85 -1.21 17.93 7.62
C ALA A 85 -2.66 18.25 8.04
N ASP A 86 -2.94 19.52 8.38
CA ASP A 86 -4.29 19.97 8.73
C ASP A 86 -5.19 19.92 7.49
N PRO A 87 -6.31 19.17 7.50
CA PRO A 87 -7.21 19.09 6.34
C PRO A 87 -7.90 20.42 5.99
N ASN A 88 -7.88 21.44 6.86
CA ASN A 88 -8.38 22.78 6.54
C ASN A 88 -7.41 23.57 5.66
N ASP A 89 -6.10 23.28 5.76
CA ASP A 89 -5.05 23.99 5.03
C ASP A 89 -4.47 23.15 3.87
N TYR A 90 -4.53 21.82 3.98
CA TYR A 90 -3.91 20.88 3.05
C TYR A 90 -4.92 19.88 2.50
N THR A 91 -4.63 19.40 1.29
CA THR A 91 -5.41 18.34 0.65
C THR A 91 -4.48 17.25 0.13
N CYS A 92 -5.02 16.04 0.00
CA CYS A 92 -4.31 14.89 -0.55
C CYS A 92 -4.78 14.63 -1.97
N PHE A 93 -3.85 14.39 -2.90
CA PHE A 93 -4.15 13.98 -4.26
C PHE A 93 -3.48 12.65 -4.58
N PHE A 94 -4.26 11.68 -5.05
CA PHE A 94 -3.72 10.44 -5.59
C PHE A 94 -3.40 10.59 -7.08
N THR A 95 -2.13 10.38 -7.43
CA THR A 95 -1.56 10.63 -8.77
C THR A 95 -1.39 9.36 -9.60
N GLY A 96 -1.76 8.20 -9.07
CA GLY A 96 -1.82 6.92 -9.77
C GLY A 96 -0.48 6.19 -9.98
N SER A 97 0.61 6.89 -10.30
CA SER A 97 1.91 6.25 -10.64
C SER A 97 3.11 6.79 -9.84
N GLY A 98 2.86 7.14 -8.58
CA GLY A 98 3.91 7.52 -7.62
C GLY A 98 4.39 8.97 -7.76
N THR A 99 5.58 9.24 -7.19
CA THR A 99 6.11 10.61 -7.01
C THR A 99 6.28 11.36 -8.33
N THR A 100 6.79 10.68 -9.37
CA THR A 100 7.05 11.29 -10.67
C THR A 100 5.79 11.89 -11.31
N ALA A 101 4.64 11.20 -11.20
CA ALA A 101 3.38 11.73 -11.72
C ALA A 101 2.91 12.98 -10.97
N GLY A 102 3.13 13.04 -9.65
CA GLY A 102 2.82 14.22 -8.85
C GLY A 102 3.66 15.43 -9.24
N ILE A 103 4.97 15.25 -9.39
CA ILE A 103 5.89 16.31 -9.82
C ILE A 103 5.52 16.80 -11.22
N ASN A 104 5.30 15.88 -12.16
CA ASN A 104 4.91 16.25 -13.53
C ASN A 104 3.56 16.98 -13.58
N ARG A 105 2.64 16.71 -12.65
CA ARG A 105 1.36 17.42 -12.57
C ARG A 105 1.52 18.83 -12.01
N LEU A 106 2.45 19.04 -11.07
CA LEU A 106 2.76 20.36 -10.52
C LEU A 106 3.53 21.25 -11.51
N ALA A 107 4.37 20.64 -12.35
CA ALA A 107 5.21 21.35 -13.31
C ALA A 107 4.44 21.88 -14.54
N ARG A 108 3.16 21.52 -14.69
CA ARG A 108 2.28 21.96 -15.78
C ARG A 108 1.38 23.08 -15.30
#